data_AF-A0AAW1NY19-F1
#
_entry.id   AF-A0AAW1NY19-F1
#
_cell.length_a   1.000
_cell.length_b   1.000
_cell.length_c   1.000
_cell.angle_alpha   90.00
_cell.angle_beta   90.00
_cell.angle_gamma   90.00
#
_symmetry.space_group_name_H-M   'P 1'
#
loop_
_entity.id
_entity.type
_entity.pdbx_description
1 polymer ?
#
loop_
_entity_poly.entity_id
_entity_poly.type
_entity_poly.pdbx_seq_one_letter_code
_entity_poly.pdbx_strand_id
1 'polypeptide(L)'
;MAPSKAPAATTLKPLKQHDRAEKHHEAKLQTGEARRSGAALLVHVVAFGWYAYVWLWHFSPAAQHLPGSVGFGWFFKYLTFYTYTFQWIQLFICCCSDLAQGSKRQRLLDRLADDVSCAVFGLANVVTLMFYGLELATKDVEEAGLVDKPLWLGPSVHVLNSVVAWVDLLVSHPRTFSRRSMVLSLGLVCAYTVWILVCSHFNGVFPYPFLNKLPWPKGFCITADG
;
A
#
# COMPACT_ATOMS: atom_id res chain seq x y z
N MET A 1 -4.66 -82.10 30.49
CA MET A 1 -4.63 -81.25 29.27
C MET A 1 -5.28 -79.92 29.63
N ALA A 2 -4.52 -79.01 30.24
CA ALA A 2 -3.76 -77.90 29.63
C ALA A 2 -4.60 -76.59 29.64
N PRO A 3 -4.17 -75.52 30.34
CA PRO A 3 -4.90 -74.27 30.40
C PRO A 3 -4.70 -73.44 29.13
N SER A 4 -5.80 -72.89 28.60
CA SER A 4 -5.82 -71.97 27.46
C SER A 4 -5.15 -70.64 27.83
N LYS A 5 -4.04 -70.30 27.14
CA LYS A 5 -3.39 -68.99 27.22
C LYS A 5 -4.09 -68.03 26.26
N ALA A 6 -4.68 -66.96 26.78
CA ALA A 6 -5.05 -65.79 25.99
C ALA A 6 -3.80 -65.01 25.55
N PRO A 7 -3.74 -64.49 24.30
CA PRO A 7 -2.62 -63.67 23.86
C PRO A 7 -2.72 -62.23 24.40
N ALA A 8 -1.60 -61.73 24.90
CA ALA A 8 -1.43 -60.38 25.42
C ALA A 8 -1.55 -59.32 24.33
N ALA A 9 -2.29 -58.25 24.65
CA ALA A 9 -2.48 -57.06 23.83
C ALA A 9 -1.15 -56.42 23.40
N THR A 10 -0.98 -56.20 22.10
CA THR A 10 0.13 -55.44 21.52
C THR A 10 -0.41 -54.25 20.74
N THR A 11 -0.82 -53.16 21.41
CA THR A 11 -1.11 -51.90 20.70
C THR A 11 -1.04 -50.66 21.60
N LEU A 12 0.18 -50.24 21.99
CA LEU A 12 0.42 -48.97 22.70
C LEU A 12 1.51 -48.10 22.03
N LYS A 13 1.66 -48.22 20.71
CA LYS A 13 2.58 -47.40 19.89
C LYS A 13 1.99 -46.15 19.17
N PRO A 14 0.68 -45.96 18.98
CA PRO A 14 0.20 -44.87 18.10
C PRO A 14 0.26 -43.46 18.73
N LEU A 15 0.09 -43.33 20.05
CA LEU A 15 0.03 -42.01 20.71
C LEU A 15 1.35 -41.21 20.60
N LYS A 16 2.50 -41.86 20.81
CA LYS A 16 3.82 -41.22 20.76
C LYS A 16 4.23 -40.75 19.36
N GLN A 17 3.71 -41.38 18.31
CA GLN A 17 3.99 -40.97 16.93
C GLN A 17 3.15 -39.76 16.52
N HIS A 18 1.90 -39.69 17.00
CA HIS A 18 1.01 -38.54 16.78
C HIS A 18 1.58 -37.26 17.43
N ASP A 19 1.95 -37.32 18.71
CA ASP A 19 2.53 -36.18 19.44
C ASP A 19 3.82 -35.64 18.80
N ARG A 20 4.62 -36.52 18.19
CA ARG A 20 5.88 -36.14 17.53
C ARG A 20 5.63 -35.45 16.19
N ALA A 21 4.62 -35.89 15.44
CA ALA A 21 4.22 -35.28 14.18
C ALA A 21 3.61 -33.88 14.40
N GLU A 22 2.81 -33.72 15.45
CA GLU A 22 2.19 -32.45 15.83
C GLU A 22 3.24 -31.42 16.24
N LYS A 23 4.17 -31.77 17.15
CA LYS A 23 5.28 -30.88 17.53
C LYS A 23 6.17 -30.48 16.35
N HIS A 24 6.41 -31.40 15.41
CA HIS A 24 7.20 -31.11 14.22
C HIS A 24 6.44 -30.16 13.26
N HIS A 25 5.12 -30.29 13.18
CA HIS A 25 4.26 -29.38 12.41
C HIS A 25 4.25 -27.97 13.02
N GLU A 26 4.06 -27.86 14.34
CA GLU A 26 4.08 -26.59 15.07
C GLU A 26 5.43 -25.87 14.93
N ALA A 27 6.55 -26.58 15.10
CA ALA A 27 7.88 -26.01 14.93
C ALA A 27 8.12 -25.50 13.48
N LYS A 28 7.56 -26.20 12.48
CA LYS A 28 7.66 -25.80 11.07
C LYS A 28 6.81 -24.57 10.76
N LEU A 29 5.65 -24.42 11.41
CA LEU A 29 4.82 -23.22 11.33
C LEU A 29 5.51 -22.02 11.98
N GLN A 30 6.01 -22.17 13.20
CA GLN A 30 6.69 -21.10 13.94
C GLN A 30 7.94 -20.59 13.21
N THR A 31 8.74 -21.50 12.64
CA THR A 31 9.92 -21.12 11.83
C THR A 31 9.53 -20.43 10.53
N GLY A 32 8.43 -20.84 9.89
CA GLY A 32 7.87 -20.18 8.72
C GLY A 32 7.38 -18.76 9.01
N GLU A 33 6.65 -18.58 10.10
CA GLU A 33 6.15 -17.28 10.55
C GLU A 33 7.29 -16.32 10.92
N ALA A 34 8.28 -16.79 11.68
CA ALA A 34 9.45 -15.99 12.03
C ALA A 34 10.24 -15.54 10.80
N ARG A 35 10.39 -16.41 9.78
CA ARG A 35 11.07 -16.07 8.53
C ARG A 35 10.28 -15.06 7.69
N ARG A 36 8.95 -15.17 7.65
CA ARG A 36 8.08 -14.21 6.95
C ARG A 36 8.10 -12.84 7.64
N SER A 37 8.04 -12.82 8.97
CA SER A 37 8.18 -11.62 9.79
C SER A 37 9.50 -10.86 9.51
N GLY A 38 10.64 -11.56 9.50
CA GLY A 38 11.94 -10.93 9.21
C GLY A 38 12.06 -10.38 7.79
N ALA A 39 11.52 -11.10 6.79
CA ALA A 39 11.50 -10.63 5.40
C ALA A 39 10.58 -9.42 5.20
N ALA A 40 9.40 -9.43 5.82
CA ALA A 40 8.45 -8.32 5.78
C ALA A 40 9.07 -7.06 6.37
N LEU A 41 9.68 -7.15 7.56
CA LEU A 41 10.36 -6.02 8.19
C LEU A 41 11.43 -5.40 7.28
N LEU A 42 12.27 -6.22 6.66
CA LEU A 42 13.30 -5.72 5.75
C LEU A 42 12.70 -4.96 4.57
N VAL A 43 11.67 -5.53 3.94
CA VAL A 43 10.94 -4.88 2.84
C VAL A 43 10.36 -3.55 3.30
N HIS A 44 9.65 -3.53 4.44
CA HIS A 44 9.01 -2.32 4.94
C HIS A 44 10.03 -1.23 5.28
N VAL A 45 11.15 -1.56 5.93
CA VAL A 45 12.19 -0.58 6.28
C VAL A 45 12.85 0.00 5.03
N VAL A 46 13.22 -0.84 4.05
CA VAL A 46 13.83 -0.39 2.80
C VAL A 46 12.87 0.48 2.01
N ALA A 47 11.61 0.04 1.85
CA ALA A 47 10.59 0.80 1.15
C ALA A 47 10.26 2.12 1.89
N PHE A 48 10.11 2.09 3.21
CA PHE A 48 9.87 3.28 4.03
C PHE A 48 11.00 4.30 3.86
N GLY A 49 12.26 3.85 3.89
CA GLY A 49 13.43 4.71 3.67
C GLY A 49 13.45 5.33 2.27
N TRP A 50 13.16 4.55 1.23
CA TRP A 50 13.04 5.06 -0.13
C TRP A 50 11.91 6.10 -0.25
N TYR A 51 10.76 5.81 0.33
CA TYR A 51 9.61 6.72 0.30
C TYR A 51 9.88 8.01 1.06
N ALA A 52 10.53 7.94 2.21
CA ALA A 52 10.97 9.11 2.95
C ALA A 52 11.96 9.95 2.10
N TYR A 53 12.93 9.32 1.45
CA TYR A 53 13.90 10.00 0.58
C TYR A 53 13.21 10.77 -0.56
N VAL A 54 12.34 10.10 -1.32
CA VAL A 54 11.62 10.71 -2.44
C VAL A 54 10.67 11.81 -1.96
N TRP A 55 9.96 11.58 -0.85
CA TRP A 55 9.05 12.57 -0.28
C TRP A 55 9.81 13.83 0.17
N LEU A 56 10.93 13.66 0.87
CA LEU A 56 11.79 14.77 1.30
C LEU A 56 12.47 15.49 0.12
N TRP A 57 12.77 14.78 -0.97
CA TRP A 57 13.34 15.40 -2.18
C TRP A 57 12.42 16.49 -2.76
N HIS A 58 11.10 16.43 -2.54
CA HIS A 58 10.16 17.46 -3.01
C HIS A 58 10.34 18.82 -2.33
N PHE A 59 11.07 18.89 -1.21
CA PHE A 59 11.49 20.15 -0.57
C PHE A 59 12.78 20.72 -1.15
N SER A 60 13.46 20.00 -2.04
CA SER A 60 14.67 20.48 -2.68
C SER A 60 14.39 21.62 -3.66
N PRO A 61 15.38 22.50 -3.94
CA PRO A 61 15.25 23.51 -4.98
C PRO A 61 14.95 22.92 -6.37
N ALA A 62 15.47 21.72 -6.67
CA ALA A 62 15.19 21.05 -7.94
C ALA A 62 13.70 20.75 -8.10
N ALA A 63 13.03 20.29 -7.04
CA ALA A 63 11.60 20.01 -7.08
C ALA A 63 10.74 21.28 -7.25
N GLN A 64 11.22 22.45 -6.81
CA GLN A 64 10.47 23.71 -6.96
C GLN A 64 10.32 24.15 -8.43
N HIS A 65 11.13 23.61 -9.34
CA HIS A 65 11.01 23.89 -10.78
C HIS A 65 9.99 22.99 -11.49
N LEU A 66 9.47 21.97 -10.82
CA LEU A 66 8.46 21.09 -11.41
C LEU A 66 7.07 21.76 -11.41
N PRO A 67 6.22 21.53 -12.43
CA PRO A 67 4.85 22.08 -12.47
C PRO A 67 4.00 21.75 -11.23
N GLY A 68 4.34 20.70 -10.51
CA GLY A 68 3.66 20.32 -9.26
C GLY A 68 3.94 21.20 -8.06
N SER A 69 5.01 21.98 -8.03
CA SER A 69 5.28 22.93 -6.95
C SER A 69 4.43 24.20 -7.04
N VAL A 70 3.92 24.52 -8.24
CA VAL A 70 3.27 25.81 -8.54
C VAL A 70 1.78 25.79 -8.18
N GLY A 71 1.28 26.86 -7.57
CA GLY A 71 -0.14 27.05 -7.27
C GLY A 71 -0.61 26.44 -5.94
N PHE A 72 -1.89 26.60 -5.66
CA PHE A 72 -2.51 26.07 -4.45
C PHE A 72 -2.55 24.54 -4.46
N GLY A 73 -2.31 23.95 -3.28
CA GLY A 73 -2.37 22.52 -3.05
C GLY A 73 -1.04 21.78 -3.21
N TRP A 74 0.03 22.47 -3.65
CA TRP A 74 1.37 21.89 -3.83
C TRP A 74 1.30 20.57 -4.64
N PHE A 75 2.28 19.68 -4.50
CA PHE A 75 2.24 18.37 -5.19
C PHE A 75 1.00 17.54 -4.83
N PHE A 76 0.36 17.78 -3.67
CA PHE A 76 -0.87 17.09 -3.26
C PHE A 76 -2.08 17.35 -4.17
N LYS A 77 -2.03 18.34 -5.07
CA LYS A 77 -3.06 18.49 -6.11
C LYS A 77 -3.11 17.28 -7.05
N TYR A 78 -2.02 16.52 -7.18
CA TYR A 78 -1.96 15.29 -7.96
C TYR A 78 -2.18 14.05 -7.09
N LEU A 79 -3.02 13.14 -7.60
CA LEU A 79 -3.35 11.86 -6.97
C LEU A 79 -2.09 11.04 -6.71
N THR A 80 -1.10 11.14 -7.59
CA THR A 80 0.18 10.44 -7.45
C THR A 80 0.86 10.76 -6.12
N PHE A 81 1.05 12.04 -5.79
CA PHE A 81 1.72 12.44 -4.54
C PHE A 81 0.84 12.20 -3.31
N TYR A 82 -0.48 12.33 -3.48
CA TYR A 82 -1.48 11.98 -2.46
C TYR A 82 -1.36 10.49 -2.06
N THR A 83 -1.47 9.58 -3.03
CA THR A 83 -1.33 8.13 -2.81
C THR A 83 0.06 7.77 -2.29
N TYR A 84 1.11 8.39 -2.83
CA TYR A 84 2.49 8.19 -2.37
C TYR A 84 2.64 8.46 -0.86
N THR A 85 2.04 9.55 -0.39
CA THR A 85 2.07 9.94 1.03
C THR A 85 1.33 8.93 1.90
N PHE A 86 0.15 8.46 1.48
CA PHE A 86 -0.57 7.42 2.24
C PHE A 86 0.16 6.08 2.25
N GLN A 87 0.84 5.73 1.16
CA GLN A 87 1.67 4.53 1.11
C GLN A 87 2.91 4.64 1.99
N TRP A 88 3.51 5.83 2.10
CA TRP A 88 4.58 6.08 3.06
C TRP A 88 4.12 5.90 4.51
N ILE A 89 2.95 6.44 4.86
CA ILE A 89 2.33 6.26 6.19
C ILE A 89 2.00 4.78 6.44
N GLN A 90 1.48 4.08 5.43
CA GLN A 90 1.20 2.65 5.50
C GLN A 90 2.45 1.83 5.82
N LEU A 91 3.56 2.09 5.12
CA LEU A 91 4.85 1.43 5.37
C LEU A 91 5.36 1.71 6.79
N PHE A 92 5.21 2.94 7.29
CA PHE A 92 5.54 3.26 8.68
C PHE A 92 4.75 2.43 9.69
N ILE A 93 3.43 2.29 9.49
CA ILE A 93 2.56 1.47 10.35
C ILE A 93 2.99 0.00 10.27
N CYS A 94 3.35 -0.51 9.09
CA CYS A 94 3.84 -1.87 8.92
C CYS A 94 5.17 -2.10 9.68
N CYS A 95 6.14 -1.19 9.56
CA CYS A 95 7.35 -1.21 10.38
C CYS A 95 7.04 -1.24 11.88
N CYS A 96 6.07 -0.43 12.32
CA CYS A 96 5.68 -0.42 13.73
C CYS A 96 5.03 -1.75 14.18
N SER A 97 4.21 -2.36 13.32
CA SER A 97 3.60 -3.68 13.56
C SER A 97 4.68 -4.77 13.67
N ASP A 98 5.64 -4.80 12.75
CA ASP A 98 6.74 -5.77 12.76
C ASP A 98 7.63 -5.64 14.00
N LEU A 99 7.94 -4.41 14.42
CA LEU A 99 8.75 -4.14 15.61
C LEU A 99 7.99 -4.38 16.92
N ALA A 100 6.67 -4.45 16.89
CA ALA A 100 5.83 -4.62 18.08
C ALA A 100 5.51 -6.09 18.42
N GLN A 101 6.14 -7.06 17.75
CA GLN A 101 5.94 -8.49 18.00
C GLN A 101 6.23 -8.85 19.48
N GLY A 102 5.30 -9.55 20.11
CA GLY A 102 5.36 -9.90 21.54
C GLY A 102 4.92 -8.78 22.48
N SER A 103 4.55 -7.60 21.97
CA SER A 103 4.04 -6.49 22.80
C SER A 103 2.52 -6.52 22.98
N LYS A 104 2.02 -5.82 24.00
CA LYS A 104 0.57 -5.62 24.23
C LYS A 104 -0.12 -4.89 23.06
N ARG A 105 0.63 -4.14 22.24
CA ARG A 105 0.11 -3.33 21.12
C ARG A 105 0.08 -4.07 19.79
N GLN A 106 0.70 -5.26 19.70
CA GLN A 106 0.81 -6.03 18.47
C GLN A 106 -0.53 -6.16 17.74
N ARG A 107 -1.58 -6.64 18.41
CA ARG A 107 -2.91 -6.83 17.81
C ARG A 107 -3.52 -5.56 17.21
N LEU A 108 -3.26 -4.40 17.80
CA LEU A 108 -3.77 -3.13 17.28
C LEU A 108 -2.98 -2.72 16.03
N LEU A 109 -1.65 -2.80 16.10
CA LEU A 109 -0.77 -2.42 15.00
C LEU A 109 -0.94 -3.36 13.79
N ASP A 110 -1.10 -4.66 14.00
CA ASP A 110 -1.35 -5.63 12.93
C ASP A 110 -2.68 -5.33 12.22
N ARG A 111 -3.72 -4.97 12.99
CA ARG A 111 -5.02 -4.57 12.43
C ARG A 111 -4.94 -3.27 11.63
N LEU A 112 -4.21 -2.27 12.13
CA LEU A 112 -4.00 -1.02 11.42
C LEU A 112 -3.17 -1.23 10.15
N ALA A 113 -2.10 -2.00 10.24
CA ALA A 113 -1.27 -2.37 9.10
C ALA A 113 -2.11 -3.08 8.04
N ASP A 114 -2.95 -4.05 8.42
CA ASP A 114 -3.86 -4.73 7.51
C ASP A 114 -4.88 -3.79 6.85
N ASP A 115 -5.63 -3.02 7.65
CA ASP A 115 -6.69 -2.15 7.14
C ASP A 115 -6.12 -1.06 6.21
N VAL A 116 -4.98 -0.43 6.57
CA VAL A 116 -4.36 0.63 5.77
C VAL A 116 -3.70 0.06 4.51
N SER A 117 -3.00 -1.09 4.60
CA SER A 117 -2.38 -1.72 3.42
C SER A 117 -3.42 -2.12 2.39
N CYS A 118 -4.52 -2.73 2.83
CA CYS A 118 -5.65 -3.05 1.95
C CYS A 118 -6.28 -1.79 1.33
N ALA A 119 -6.43 -0.72 2.11
CA ALA A 119 -7.05 0.52 1.62
C ALA A 119 -6.20 1.23 0.55
N VAL A 120 -4.88 1.28 0.77
CA VAL A 120 -3.91 1.92 -0.13
C VAL A 120 -3.61 1.06 -1.36
N PHE A 121 -3.70 -0.28 -1.25
CA PHE A 121 -3.43 -1.20 -2.36
C PHE A 121 -4.20 -0.84 -3.64
N GLY A 122 -5.50 -0.56 -3.53
CA GLY A 122 -6.32 -0.17 -4.68
C GLY A 122 -5.85 1.15 -5.30
N LEU A 123 -5.54 2.15 -4.47
CA LEU A 123 -5.06 3.47 -4.92
C LEU A 123 -3.72 3.36 -5.66
N ALA A 124 -2.77 2.59 -5.12
CA ALA A 124 -1.44 2.40 -5.71
C ALA A 124 -1.52 1.82 -7.13
N ASN A 125 -2.38 0.80 -7.32
CA ASN A 125 -2.61 0.17 -8.62
C ASN A 125 -3.34 1.11 -9.59
N VAL A 126 -4.37 1.83 -9.14
CA VAL A 126 -5.09 2.81 -9.97
C VAL A 126 -4.16 3.92 -10.47
N VAL A 127 -3.33 4.49 -9.59
CA VAL A 127 -2.36 5.52 -9.97
C VAL A 127 -1.38 5.03 -11.03
N THR A 128 -0.86 3.81 -10.85
CA THR A 128 0.08 3.21 -11.82
C THR A 128 -0.58 2.97 -13.16
N LEU A 129 -1.76 2.35 -13.15
CA LEU A 129 -2.51 2.05 -14.37
C LEU A 129 -2.92 3.32 -15.13
N MET A 130 -3.41 4.33 -14.41
CA MET A 130 -3.81 5.60 -15.04
C MET A 130 -2.61 6.34 -15.63
N PHE A 131 -1.48 6.38 -14.92
CA PHE A 131 -0.29 7.06 -15.42
C PHE A 131 0.20 6.44 -16.74
N TYR A 132 0.50 5.14 -16.74
CA TYR A 132 0.99 4.46 -17.95
C TYR A 132 -0.09 4.36 -19.02
N GLY A 133 -1.36 4.27 -18.64
CA GLY A 133 -2.48 4.32 -19.58
C GLY A 133 -2.54 5.65 -20.33
N LEU A 134 -2.38 6.77 -19.63
CA LEU A 134 -2.33 8.11 -20.25
C LEU A 134 -1.06 8.31 -21.08
N GLU A 135 0.09 7.84 -20.59
CA GLU A 135 1.37 7.88 -21.30
C GLU A 135 1.29 7.15 -22.65
N LEU A 136 0.74 5.94 -22.65
CA LEU A 136 0.51 5.14 -23.86
C LEU A 136 -0.52 5.77 -24.80
N ALA A 137 -1.60 6.34 -24.25
CA ALA A 137 -2.71 6.87 -25.05
C ALA A 137 -2.40 8.22 -25.69
N THR A 138 -1.61 9.07 -25.04
CA THR A 138 -1.42 10.45 -25.49
C THR A 138 -0.05 10.72 -26.08
N LYS A 139 0.99 9.90 -25.85
CA LYS A 139 2.40 10.15 -26.24
C LYS A 139 2.99 11.53 -25.84
N ASP A 140 2.17 12.40 -25.25
CA ASP A 140 2.42 13.80 -24.93
C ASP A 140 2.47 14.03 -23.39
N VAL A 141 2.33 12.99 -22.56
CA VAL A 141 2.53 13.13 -21.09
C VAL A 141 4.00 13.42 -20.76
N GLU A 142 4.89 13.30 -21.75
CA GLU A 142 6.16 13.96 -21.74
C GLU A 142 6.00 15.49 -21.91
N GLU A 143 5.57 16.17 -20.84
CA GLU A 143 6.22 17.43 -20.43
C GLU A 143 7.72 17.19 -20.07
N ALA A 144 8.33 16.09 -20.53
CA ALA A 144 9.67 15.61 -20.24
C ALA A 144 10.76 16.32 -21.05
N GLY A 145 10.41 17.23 -21.96
CA GLY A 145 11.39 17.98 -22.73
C GLY A 145 11.94 19.24 -22.05
N LEU A 146 11.28 19.76 -20.99
CA LEU A 146 11.54 21.14 -20.53
C LEU A 146 12.02 21.27 -19.07
N VAL A 147 11.95 20.23 -18.25
CA VAL A 147 12.41 20.28 -16.85
C VAL A 147 13.25 19.06 -16.53
N ASP A 148 14.53 19.29 -16.21
CA ASP A 148 15.47 18.27 -15.75
C ASP A 148 14.96 17.64 -14.44
N LYS A 149 14.41 16.42 -14.53
CA LYS A 149 14.00 15.62 -13.37
C LYS A 149 14.90 14.39 -13.23
N PRO A 150 15.20 13.94 -12.00
CA PRO A 150 15.96 12.71 -11.80
C PRO A 150 15.24 11.50 -12.41
N LEU A 151 15.99 10.62 -13.07
CA LEU A 151 15.44 9.43 -13.74
C LEU A 151 14.72 8.47 -12.78
N TRP A 152 15.09 8.46 -11.50
CA TRP A 152 14.46 7.63 -10.49
C TRP A 152 13.09 8.17 -10.03
N LEU A 153 12.79 9.46 -10.24
CA LEU A 153 11.60 10.09 -9.66
C LEU A 153 10.31 9.54 -10.26
N GLY A 154 10.25 9.46 -11.59
CA GLY A 154 9.10 8.92 -12.32
C GLY A 154 8.71 7.51 -11.86
N PRO A 155 9.58 6.49 -12.00
CA PRO A 155 9.24 5.15 -11.57
C PRO A 155 8.96 5.06 -10.06
N SER A 156 9.58 5.91 -9.22
CA SER A 156 9.32 5.94 -7.78
C SER A 156 7.89 6.29 -7.42
N VAL A 157 7.35 7.35 -8.01
CA VAL A 157 6.01 7.84 -7.65
C VAL A 157 4.90 7.14 -8.44
N HIS A 158 5.25 6.37 -9.48
CA HIS A 158 4.31 5.61 -10.31
C HIS A 158 4.44 4.10 -10.04
N VAL A 159 5.22 3.37 -10.85
CA VAL A 159 5.25 1.89 -10.82
C VAL A 159 5.65 1.30 -9.47
N LEU A 160 6.57 1.94 -8.75
CA LEU A 160 7.04 1.44 -7.46
C LEU A 160 5.94 1.42 -6.40
N ASN A 161 4.89 2.24 -6.52
CA ASN A 161 3.70 2.17 -5.66
C ASN A 161 3.02 0.80 -5.77
N SER A 162 2.73 0.37 -6.99
CA SER A 162 2.11 -0.94 -7.21
C SER A 162 3.05 -2.07 -6.79
N VAL A 163 4.32 -2.00 -7.19
CA VAL A 163 5.29 -3.06 -6.85
C VAL A 163 5.41 -3.24 -5.35
N VAL A 164 5.58 -2.16 -4.59
CA VAL A 164 5.69 -2.23 -3.12
C VAL A 164 4.40 -2.75 -2.49
N ALA A 165 3.23 -2.33 -2.97
CA ALA A 165 1.94 -2.81 -2.47
C ALA A 165 1.75 -4.33 -2.70
N TRP A 166 2.18 -4.83 -3.87
CA TRP A 166 2.16 -6.27 -4.18
C TRP A 166 3.19 -7.05 -3.36
N VAL A 167 4.41 -6.52 -3.19
CA VAL A 167 5.42 -7.19 -2.38
C VAL A 167 4.96 -7.28 -0.92
N ASP A 168 4.45 -6.19 -0.34
CA ASP A 168 3.84 -6.20 1.01
C ASP A 168 2.78 -7.29 1.14
N LEU A 169 1.83 -7.36 0.19
CA LEU A 169 0.77 -8.36 0.17
C LEU A 169 1.30 -9.81 0.20
N LEU A 170 2.47 -10.07 -0.41
CA LEU A 170 3.07 -11.39 -0.53
C LEU A 170 3.93 -11.79 0.68
N VAL A 171 4.63 -10.82 1.29
CA VAL A 171 5.62 -11.09 2.36
C VAL A 171 5.01 -10.96 3.76
N SER A 172 3.99 -10.11 3.92
CA SER A 172 3.35 -9.82 5.21
C SER A 172 2.35 -10.91 5.63
N HIS A 173 1.81 -10.77 6.85
CA HIS A 173 0.67 -11.55 7.29
C HIS A 173 -0.51 -11.41 6.30
N PRO A 174 -1.35 -12.46 6.14
CA PRO A 174 -2.44 -12.43 5.17
C PRO A 174 -3.31 -11.18 5.31
N ARG A 175 -3.38 -10.40 4.24
CA ARG A 175 -4.20 -9.19 4.17
C ARG A 175 -5.67 -9.58 3.98
N THR A 176 -6.56 -9.03 4.81
CA THR A 176 -7.94 -9.53 4.91
C THR A 176 -8.92 -8.85 3.97
N PHE A 177 -8.58 -7.67 3.45
CA PHE A 177 -9.50 -6.81 2.69
C PHE A 177 -10.85 -6.61 3.39
N SER A 178 -10.79 -6.31 4.70
CA SER A 178 -11.96 -6.14 5.55
C SER A 178 -12.88 -5.00 5.09
N ARG A 179 -14.15 -5.01 5.53
CA ARG A 179 -15.08 -3.88 5.31
C ARG A 179 -14.51 -2.53 5.81
N ARG A 180 -13.69 -2.53 6.86
CA ARG A 180 -13.06 -1.31 7.38
C ARG A 180 -12.03 -0.76 6.39
N SER A 181 -11.21 -1.64 5.79
CA SER A 181 -10.27 -1.26 4.74
C SER A 181 -10.98 -0.70 3.50
N MET A 182 -12.13 -1.26 3.13
CA MET A 182 -12.96 -0.76 2.04
C MET A 182 -13.52 0.64 2.34
N VAL A 183 -14.08 0.84 3.54
CA VAL A 183 -14.58 2.15 3.99
C VAL A 183 -13.45 3.17 4.03
N LEU A 184 -12.27 2.78 4.51
CA LEU A 184 -11.09 3.64 4.52
C LEU A 184 -10.66 4.02 3.10
N SER A 185 -10.58 3.06 2.18
CA SER A 185 -10.25 3.31 0.77
C SER A 185 -11.24 4.27 0.11
N LEU A 186 -12.54 4.05 0.32
CA LEU A 186 -13.59 4.96 -0.17
C LEU A 186 -13.44 6.36 0.44
N GLY A 187 -13.15 6.45 1.74
CA GLY A 187 -12.88 7.71 2.42
C GLY A 187 -11.71 8.48 1.80
N LEU A 188 -10.61 7.79 1.48
CA LEU A 188 -9.45 8.40 0.82
C LEU A 188 -9.79 8.89 -0.60
N VAL A 189 -10.55 8.10 -1.38
CA VAL A 189 -11.01 8.52 -2.72
C VAL A 189 -11.90 9.76 -2.61
N CYS A 190 -12.91 9.75 -1.74
CA CYS A 190 -13.80 10.90 -1.53
C CYS A 190 -13.03 12.14 -1.06
N ALA A 191 -12.08 11.96 -0.13
CA ALA A 191 -11.24 13.06 0.36
C ALA A 191 -10.40 13.67 -0.77
N TYR A 192 -9.81 12.85 -1.63
CA TYR A 192 -9.06 13.35 -2.79
C TYR A 192 -9.97 14.05 -3.81
N THR A 193 -11.16 13.52 -4.07
CA THR A 193 -12.15 14.16 -4.96
C THR A 193 -12.57 15.54 -4.45
N VAL A 194 -12.80 15.70 -3.15
CA VAL A 194 -13.08 17.01 -2.56
C VAL A 194 -11.84 17.91 -2.68
N TRP A 195 -10.66 17.37 -2.37
CA TRP A 195 -9.40 18.12 -2.41
C TRP A 195 -9.08 18.67 -3.81
N ILE A 196 -9.29 17.90 -4.87
CA ILE A 196 -9.03 18.38 -6.24
C ILE A 196 -10.02 19.48 -6.65
N LEU A 197 -11.27 19.44 -6.18
CA LEU A 197 -12.24 20.52 -6.40
C LEU A 197 -11.80 21.82 -5.69
N VAL A 198 -11.32 21.71 -4.45
CA VAL A 198 -10.75 22.84 -3.71
C VAL A 198 -9.53 23.41 -4.45
N CYS A 199 -8.62 22.55 -4.92
CA CYS A 199 -7.48 22.98 -5.73
C CYS A 199 -7.92 23.69 -7.01
N SER A 200 -8.95 23.18 -7.70
CA SER A 200 -9.50 23.82 -8.89
C SER A 200 -10.12 25.18 -8.60
N HIS A 201 -10.80 25.32 -7.46
CA HIS A 201 -11.40 26.60 -7.04
C HIS A 201 -10.33 27.69 -6.87
N PHE A 202 -9.23 27.37 -6.18
CA PHE A 202 -8.16 28.34 -5.92
C PHE A 202 -7.23 28.60 -7.11
N ASN A 203 -7.03 27.59 -7.98
CA ASN A 203 -6.15 27.73 -9.15
C ASN A 203 -6.89 28.18 -10.42
N GLY A 204 -8.21 28.17 -10.42
CA GLY A 204 -9.04 28.48 -11.60
C GLY A 204 -9.09 27.39 -12.67
N VAL A 205 -8.27 26.33 -12.54
CA VAL A 205 -8.18 25.20 -13.46
C VAL A 205 -7.94 23.89 -12.69
N PHE A 206 -8.40 22.77 -13.24
CA PHE A 206 -8.07 21.46 -12.72
C PHE A 206 -6.59 21.14 -12.94
N PRO A 207 -5.92 20.47 -11.98
CA PRO A 207 -4.55 19.99 -12.14
C PRO A 207 -4.36 19.04 -13.32
N TYR A 208 -5.42 18.33 -13.72
CA TYR A 208 -5.43 17.42 -14.86
C TYR A 208 -6.03 18.12 -16.08
N PRO A 209 -5.24 18.40 -17.14
CA PRO A 209 -5.70 19.16 -18.30
C PRO A 209 -6.94 18.57 -18.99
N PHE A 210 -7.08 17.25 -19.00
CA PHE A 210 -8.24 16.58 -19.62
C PHE A 210 -9.56 16.90 -18.91
N LEU A 211 -9.56 17.18 -17.61
CA LEU A 211 -10.77 17.56 -16.87
C LEU A 211 -11.29 18.94 -17.29
N ASN A 212 -10.40 19.85 -17.68
CA ASN A 212 -10.76 21.19 -18.17
C ASN A 212 -11.39 21.18 -19.57
N LYS A 213 -11.27 20.07 -20.31
CA LYS A 213 -11.85 19.90 -21.66
C LYS A 213 -13.27 19.34 -21.63
N LEU A 214 -13.78 18.94 -20.46
CA LEU A 214 -15.10 18.36 -20.30
C LEU A 214 -16.16 19.45 -20.05
N PRO A 215 -17.35 19.38 -20.68
CA PRO A 215 -18.40 20.38 -20.48
C PRO A 215 -18.94 20.36 -19.04
N TRP A 216 -18.97 21.53 -18.40
CA TRP A 216 -19.62 21.78 -17.11
C TRP A 216 -21.16 21.60 -17.27
N PRO A 217 -21.90 20.91 -16.38
CA PRO A 217 -21.57 20.39 -15.05
C PRO A 217 -21.22 18.88 -15.04
N LYS A 218 -20.97 18.27 -16.21
CA LYS A 218 -20.77 16.82 -16.35
C LYS A 218 -19.40 16.32 -15.84
N GLY A 219 -18.59 17.23 -15.29
CA GLY A 219 -17.31 16.93 -14.64
C GLY A 219 -17.46 16.29 -13.26
N PHE A 220 -18.29 16.81 -12.34
CA PHE A 220 -18.35 16.29 -10.94
C PHE A 220 -19.62 16.65 -10.10
N CYS A 221 -20.78 16.92 -10.73
CA CYS A 221 -22.11 17.19 -10.12
C CYS A 221 -22.51 18.67 -9.90
N ILE A 222 -23.82 18.87 -10.06
CA ILE A 222 -24.65 20.07 -9.96
C ILE A 222 -24.25 20.97 -8.78
N THR A 223 -23.75 22.17 -9.07
CA THR A 223 -24.01 23.31 -8.19
C THR A 223 -25.35 23.89 -8.60
N ALA A 224 -26.29 23.93 -7.66
CA ALA A 224 -27.53 24.66 -7.83
C ALA A 224 -27.17 26.13 -8.04
N ASP A 225 -27.50 26.64 -9.23
CA ASP A 225 -27.42 28.06 -9.53
C ASP A 225 -28.46 28.79 -8.65
N GLY A 226 -28.01 29.83 -7.95
CA GLY A 226 -28.87 30.86 -7.37
C GLY A 226 -29.15 31.96 -8.36
#